data_AF-A0AAE9S0Y9-F1
#
_entry.id   AF-A0AAE9S0Y9-F1
#
_cell.length_a   1.000
_cell.length_b   1.000
_cell.length_c   1.000
_cell.angle_alpha   90.00
_cell.angle_beta   90.00
_cell.angle_gamma   90.00
#
_symmetry.space_group_name_H-M   'P 1'
#
loop_
_entity.id
_entity.type
_entity.pdbx_description
1 polymer ?
#
loop_
_entity_poly.entity_id
_entity_poly.type
_entity_poly.pdbx_seq_one_letter_code
_entity_poly.pdbx_strand_id
1 'polypeptide(L)'
;MLIVRETPLSIEDVVAVARKEKQVALPTSAEWTALIQRGADFLDQLLQDEGVIYGVTTGYGDSCLVEIPTHQVHELPLHLSRFHGCGMGQNLDLITARAVVVVRLCSLARGYSGVSHALLQRLVWMLNEDVIPVIPSEGSVGASGDLTPLSYIAGALVGERDVYYQGQIVPIAQVYAEKGLQPLVMRPKEGLALMNGTAVMTAIACLNYKKAEQISFASTLITALNVLALEGNPSHFDEVLFAQKPHPGQQHIAAQLRDWLNSEVQTEHQSSRLQDRYSLRCAPHVIGVFEDSKVWLRQFIENELNSSNDNPLIDPVNLRVLHGGHFYGGHIAQAMDSLKIMIANIADLMDRQLAQLVDYKMNNGLPRNLTGSSAERLPLNHGFKAVQIGVSAWTAEALKQTLAASIFSRSTECHNQDKVSMGTIAARDASRVITLTEQVIAALSCAAVQAVKLKGVDTELSPVLTAFQHWVLQSFTYVEEDRPLQHELQALVNRFEDLELLDSIAVQYS
;
A
#
# COMPACT_ATOMS: atom_id res chain seq x y z
N MET A 1 20.92 -3.37 7.31
CA MET A 1 20.62 -2.10 7.99
C MET A 1 20.36 -1.05 6.92
N LEU A 2 19.28 -0.28 7.02
CA LEU A 2 18.93 0.83 6.14
C LEU A 2 19.41 2.14 6.76
N ILE A 3 20.30 2.87 6.08
CA ILE A 3 20.73 4.20 6.51
C ILE A 3 19.86 5.23 5.81
N VAL A 4 19.03 5.94 6.56
CA VAL A 4 18.11 6.94 5.99
C VAL A 4 18.93 8.05 5.33
N ARG A 5 18.59 8.47 4.10
CA ARG A 5 19.27 9.54 3.32
C ARG A 5 20.64 9.21 2.73
N GLU A 6 21.23 8.03 2.96
CA GLU A 6 22.43 7.64 2.22
C GLU A 6 22.14 7.57 0.70
N THR A 7 20.97 7.04 0.37
CA THR A 7 20.32 7.16 -0.95
C THR A 7 18.86 7.57 -0.75
N PRO A 8 18.16 8.04 -1.80
CA PRO A 8 16.70 8.14 -1.75
C PRO A 8 16.09 6.80 -1.35
N LEU A 9 15.12 6.81 -0.44
CA LEU A 9 14.42 5.60 -0.01
C LEU A 9 13.49 5.13 -1.13
N SER A 10 13.46 3.82 -1.36
CA SER A 10 12.52 3.18 -2.27
C SER A 10 11.23 2.75 -1.55
N ILE A 11 10.19 2.41 -2.30
CA ILE A 11 8.99 1.72 -1.78
C ILE A 11 9.39 0.43 -1.06
N GLU A 12 10.32 -0.34 -1.63
CA GLU A 12 10.83 -1.60 -1.08
C GLU A 12 11.50 -1.39 0.28
N ASP A 13 12.25 -0.30 0.48
CA ASP A 13 12.86 0.00 1.77
C ASP A 13 11.81 0.26 2.86
N VAL A 14 10.74 0.99 2.51
CA VAL A 14 9.62 1.23 3.44
C VAL A 14 8.95 -0.08 3.81
N VAL A 15 8.66 -0.95 2.83
CA VAL A 15 8.03 -2.27 3.06
C VAL A 15 8.93 -3.17 3.92
N ALA A 16 10.22 -3.23 3.63
CA ALA A 16 11.17 -4.05 4.40
C ALA A 16 11.29 -3.58 5.85
N VAL A 17 11.30 -2.26 6.11
CA VAL A 17 11.25 -1.74 7.49
C VAL A 17 9.90 -2.02 8.13
N ALA A 18 8.81 -1.80 7.39
CA ALA A 18 7.44 -2.07 7.86
C ALA A 18 7.21 -3.55 8.20
N ARG A 19 7.91 -4.49 7.58
CA ARG A 19 7.87 -5.94 7.90
C ARG A 19 8.97 -6.40 8.85
N LYS A 20 9.76 -5.47 9.41
CA LYS A 20 10.87 -5.73 10.35
C LYS A 20 12.01 -6.57 9.74
N GLU A 21 12.17 -6.53 8.42
CA GLU A 21 13.24 -7.20 7.68
C GLU A 21 14.52 -6.35 7.65
N LYS A 22 14.42 -5.03 7.86
CA LYS A 22 15.56 -4.11 7.96
C LYS A 22 15.49 -3.27 9.24
N GLN A 23 16.61 -3.25 9.96
CA GLN A 23 16.90 -2.26 11.01
C GLN A 23 17.22 -0.90 10.37
N VAL A 24 16.93 0.19 11.05
CA VAL A 24 17.10 1.57 10.57
C VAL A 24 18.23 2.27 11.32
N ALA A 25 18.99 3.12 10.62
CA ALA A 25 20.02 3.97 11.19
C ALA A 25 20.01 5.37 10.54
N LEU A 26 20.58 6.35 11.24
CA LEU A 26 20.84 7.69 10.69
C LEU A 26 22.23 7.73 10.04
N PRO A 27 22.48 8.66 9.11
CA PRO A 27 23.83 8.92 8.62
C PRO A 27 24.80 9.26 9.75
N THR A 28 26.02 8.75 9.67
CA THR A 28 27.09 9.03 10.66
C THR A 28 28.05 10.12 10.21
N SER A 29 27.82 10.74 9.05
CA SER A 29 28.71 11.79 8.56
C SER A 29 28.58 13.05 9.42
N ALA A 30 29.73 13.66 9.73
CA ALA A 30 29.78 14.91 10.48
C ALA A 30 29.03 16.04 9.73
N GLU A 31 29.08 16.04 8.40
CA GLU A 31 28.39 16.99 7.55
C GLU A 31 26.86 16.92 7.72
N TRP A 32 26.28 15.71 7.65
CA TRP A 32 24.84 15.54 7.82
C TRP A 32 24.40 15.91 9.25
N THR A 33 25.17 15.47 10.25
CA THR A 33 24.87 15.79 11.66
C THR A 33 24.89 17.31 11.89
N ALA A 34 25.90 18.00 11.33
CA ALA A 34 26.00 19.45 11.40
C ALA A 34 24.86 20.16 10.65
N LEU A 35 24.40 19.62 9.52
CA LEU A 35 23.25 20.15 8.77
C LEU A 35 21.97 20.11 9.61
N ILE A 36 21.65 18.95 10.22
CA ILE A 36 20.49 18.79 11.10
C ILE A 36 20.58 19.78 12.27
N GLN A 37 21.72 19.80 12.96
CA GLN A 37 21.91 20.63 14.14
C GLN A 37 21.81 22.12 13.80
N ARG A 38 22.38 22.56 12.68
CA ARG A 38 22.35 23.95 12.24
C ARG A 38 20.93 24.46 12.00
N GLY A 39 20.03 23.63 11.48
CA GLY A 39 18.62 24.01 11.32
C GLY A 39 17.91 24.22 12.66
N ALA A 40 18.19 23.34 13.64
CA ALA A 40 17.65 23.46 14.98
C ALA A 40 18.22 24.66 15.75
N ASP A 41 19.53 24.91 15.65
CA ASP A 41 20.23 26.03 16.29
C ASP A 41 19.78 27.37 15.72
N PHE A 42 19.59 27.45 14.41
CA PHE A 42 19.08 28.66 13.75
C PHE A 42 17.69 29.04 14.28
N LEU A 43 16.81 28.06 14.52
CA LEU A 43 15.51 28.34 15.14
C LEU A 43 15.68 28.87 16.57
N ASP A 44 16.51 28.24 17.40
CA ASP A 44 16.73 28.73 18.78
C ASP A 44 17.25 30.16 18.79
N GLN A 45 18.20 30.48 17.90
CA GLN A 45 18.74 31.82 17.76
C GLN A 45 17.65 32.81 17.30
N LEU A 46 16.87 32.45 16.28
CA LEU A 46 15.81 33.30 15.75
C LEU A 46 14.71 33.59 16.79
N LEU A 47 14.38 32.60 17.61
CA LEU A 47 13.46 32.77 18.75
C LEU A 47 14.02 33.75 19.80
N GLN A 48 15.33 33.73 20.04
CA GLN A 48 15.98 34.65 20.98
C GLN A 48 16.08 36.08 20.43
N ASP A 49 16.41 36.21 19.14
CA ASP A 49 16.70 37.49 18.50
C ASP A 49 15.43 38.24 18.06
N GLU A 50 14.46 37.54 17.45
CA GLU A 50 13.29 38.15 16.77
C GLU A 50 11.95 37.84 17.43
N GLY A 51 11.84 36.76 18.20
CA GLY A 51 10.64 36.38 18.96
C GLY A 51 9.43 35.91 18.13
N VAL A 52 9.41 36.06 16.79
CA VAL A 52 8.25 35.72 15.93
C VAL A 52 8.60 34.73 14.82
N ILE A 53 8.06 33.51 14.89
CA ILE A 53 8.16 32.45 13.88
C ILE A 53 6.81 31.73 13.79
N TYR A 54 6.22 31.63 12.59
CA TYR A 54 4.93 30.96 12.38
C TYR A 54 4.93 29.50 12.88
N GLY A 55 3.90 29.11 13.62
CA GLY A 55 3.72 27.76 14.15
C GLY A 55 4.74 27.37 15.23
N VAL A 56 5.54 28.34 15.68
CA VAL A 56 6.57 28.20 16.70
C VAL A 56 6.33 29.20 17.83
N THR A 57 6.02 30.47 17.51
CA THR A 57 5.61 31.51 18.47
C THR A 57 4.27 32.17 18.13
N THR A 58 3.50 31.54 17.24
CA THR A 58 2.11 31.91 16.93
C THR A 58 1.18 30.72 17.19
N GLY A 59 -0.13 30.98 17.24
CA GLY A 59 -1.13 29.92 17.09
C GLY A 59 -1.02 29.20 15.74
N TYR A 60 -1.73 28.08 15.62
CA TYR A 60 -1.75 27.24 14.42
C TYR A 60 -2.96 27.55 13.52
N GLY A 61 -2.80 27.40 12.20
CA GLY A 61 -3.91 27.55 11.25
C GLY A 61 -4.50 28.96 11.24
N ASP A 62 -5.82 29.07 11.30
CA ASP A 62 -6.57 30.33 11.42
C ASP A 62 -6.12 31.18 12.62
N SER A 63 -5.63 30.56 13.69
CA SER A 63 -5.09 31.26 14.86
C SER A 63 -3.67 31.80 14.68
N CYS A 64 -3.12 31.82 13.47
CA CYS A 64 -1.76 32.30 13.20
C CYS A 64 -1.52 33.79 13.52
N LEU A 65 -2.58 34.58 13.65
CA LEU A 65 -2.51 35.99 14.09
C LEU A 65 -2.40 36.15 15.61
N VAL A 66 -2.52 35.05 16.37
CA VAL A 66 -2.40 35.06 17.83
C VAL A 66 -0.95 34.79 18.22
N GLU A 67 -0.29 35.76 18.84
CA GLU A 67 1.05 35.61 19.37
C GLU A 67 1.08 34.74 20.62
N ILE A 68 2.09 33.87 20.73
CA ILE A 68 2.35 33.04 21.91
C ILE A 68 3.42 33.72 22.75
N PRO A 69 3.16 34.03 24.04
CA PRO A 69 4.17 34.59 24.92
C PRO A 69 5.41 33.70 25.00
N THR A 70 6.61 34.28 24.97
CA THR A 70 7.89 33.55 24.95
C THR A 70 8.00 32.49 26.05
N HIS A 71 7.44 32.74 27.24
CA HIS A 71 7.47 31.80 28.35
C HIS A 71 6.59 30.55 28.16
N GLN A 72 5.65 30.56 27.20
CA GLN A 72 4.73 29.44 26.89
C GLN A 72 5.16 28.67 25.63
N VAL A 73 6.11 29.19 24.86
CA VAL A 73 6.54 28.61 23.57
C VAL A 73 6.98 27.15 23.70
N HIS A 74 7.65 26.79 24.79
CA HIS A 74 8.09 25.41 25.04
C HIS A 74 6.94 24.44 25.39
N GLU A 75 5.78 24.95 25.79
CA GLU A 75 4.59 24.12 26.06
C GLU A 75 3.79 23.84 24.78
N LEU A 76 3.93 24.69 23.76
CA LEU A 76 3.11 24.67 22.54
C LEU A 76 3.12 23.31 21.80
N PRO A 77 4.27 22.63 21.59
CA PRO A 77 4.29 21.32 20.94
C PRO A 77 3.44 20.25 21.67
N LEU A 78 3.43 20.29 23.01
CA LEU A 78 2.67 19.36 23.83
C LEU A 78 1.17 19.64 23.74
N HIS A 79 0.77 20.91 23.71
CA HIS A 79 -0.63 21.27 23.48
C HIS A 79 -1.10 20.87 22.08
N LEU A 80 -0.25 21.05 21.06
CA LEU A 80 -0.55 20.68 19.68
C LEU A 80 -0.91 19.20 19.53
N SER A 81 -0.08 18.30 20.09
CA SER A 81 -0.33 16.86 20.01
C SER A 81 -1.59 16.44 20.78
N ARG A 82 -1.90 17.11 21.89
CA ARG A 82 -3.08 16.81 22.71
C ARG A 82 -4.39 17.18 22.01
N PHE A 83 -4.51 18.37 21.42
CA PHE A 83 -5.78 18.78 20.80
C PHE A 83 -6.06 18.06 19.47
N HIS A 84 -5.02 17.62 18.75
CA HIS A 84 -5.16 16.74 17.60
C HIS A 84 -5.38 15.27 17.97
N GLY A 85 -5.36 14.94 19.26
CA GLY A 85 -5.62 13.61 19.80
C GLY A 85 -7.06 13.13 19.70
N CYS A 86 -7.73 13.44 18.60
CA CYS A 86 -9.15 13.21 18.31
C CYS A 86 -9.36 12.26 17.13
N GLY A 87 -8.31 11.53 16.71
CA GLY A 87 -8.41 10.51 15.68
C GLY A 87 -9.40 9.40 16.04
N MET A 88 -10.13 8.90 15.05
CA MET A 88 -11.18 7.89 15.20
C MET A 88 -11.00 6.77 14.16
N GLY A 89 -11.96 5.84 14.10
CA GLY A 89 -11.96 4.71 13.18
C GLY A 89 -11.14 3.54 13.69
N GLN A 90 -10.97 2.54 12.83
CA GLN A 90 -10.06 1.43 13.14
C GLN A 90 -8.62 1.94 13.18
N ASN A 91 -7.83 1.43 14.12
CA ASN A 91 -6.39 1.71 14.17
C ASN A 91 -5.71 1.10 12.95
N LEU A 92 -4.69 1.80 12.44
CA LEU A 92 -3.75 1.21 11.48
C LEU A 92 -3.13 -0.03 12.11
N ASP A 93 -3.02 -1.10 11.34
CA ASP A 93 -2.29 -2.29 11.78
C ASP A 93 -0.82 -1.96 12.06
N LEU A 94 -0.14 -2.87 12.76
CA LEU A 94 1.25 -2.68 13.18
C LEU A 94 2.21 -2.44 12.01
N ILE A 95 2.03 -3.12 10.87
CA ILE A 95 2.89 -2.97 9.68
C ILE A 95 2.69 -1.57 9.10
N THR A 96 1.45 -1.15 8.93
CA THR A 96 1.09 0.17 8.41
C THR A 96 1.55 1.28 9.35
N ALA A 97 1.34 1.17 10.66
CA ALA A 97 1.80 2.15 11.64
C ALA A 97 3.33 2.28 11.65
N ARG A 98 4.06 1.15 11.53
CA ARG A 98 5.52 1.14 11.40
C ARG A 98 5.99 1.84 10.11
N ALA A 99 5.27 1.61 9.00
CA ALA A 99 5.51 2.31 7.75
C ALA A 99 5.37 3.84 7.92
N VAL A 100 4.35 4.32 8.63
CA VAL A 100 4.19 5.78 8.91
C VAL A 100 5.42 6.35 9.61
N VAL A 101 5.95 5.65 10.62
CA VAL A 101 7.11 6.12 11.41
C VAL A 101 8.36 6.25 10.52
N VAL A 102 8.66 5.28 9.66
CA VAL A 102 9.83 5.35 8.77
C VAL A 102 9.67 6.40 7.67
N VAL A 103 8.46 6.57 7.12
CA VAL A 103 8.19 7.63 6.12
C VAL A 103 8.36 9.01 6.76
N ARG A 104 7.86 9.21 7.98
CA ARG A 104 8.04 10.48 8.72
C ARG A 104 9.51 10.75 9.02
N LEU A 105 10.24 9.73 9.46
CA LEU A 105 11.68 9.80 9.69
C LEU A 105 12.43 10.23 8.43
N CYS A 106 12.09 9.67 7.25
CA CYS A 106 12.70 10.00 5.98
C CYS A 106 12.60 11.51 5.64
N SER A 107 11.39 12.07 5.75
CA SER A 107 11.13 13.49 5.48
C SER A 107 11.92 14.39 6.42
N LEU A 108 11.92 14.11 7.72
CA LEU A 108 12.61 14.90 8.74
C LEU A 108 14.15 14.82 8.60
N ALA A 109 14.68 13.64 8.25
CA ALA A 109 16.11 13.40 8.08
C ALA A 109 16.72 14.17 6.89
N ARG A 110 15.91 14.80 6.03
CA ARG A 110 16.39 15.69 4.97
C ARG A 110 17.06 16.97 5.50
N GLY A 111 16.78 17.37 6.74
CA GLY A 111 17.44 18.51 7.39
C GLY A 111 16.81 19.88 7.12
N TYR A 112 15.63 19.92 6.51
CA TYR A 112 14.89 21.17 6.26
C TYR A 112 13.71 21.39 7.22
N SER A 113 13.53 20.52 8.21
CA SER A 113 12.42 20.61 9.17
C SER A 113 12.80 21.31 10.48
N GLY A 114 14.08 21.63 10.70
CA GLY A 114 14.55 22.29 11.94
C GLY A 114 14.36 21.46 13.21
N VAL A 115 14.40 20.14 13.09
CA VAL A 115 14.28 19.21 14.21
C VAL A 115 15.65 18.85 14.81
N SER A 116 15.67 18.43 16.07
CA SER A 116 16.88 17.95 16.71
C SER A 116 17.30 16.56 16.23
N HIS A 117 18.59 16.29 16.34
CA HIS A 117 19.12 14.94 16.13
C HIS A 117 18.55 13.93 17.14
N ALA A 118 18.28 14.36 18.38
CA ALA A 118 17.70 13.51 19.43
C ALA A 118 16.29 13.00 19.06
N LEU A 119 15.47 13.85 18.41
CA LEU A 119 14.17 13.44 17.89
C LEU A 119 14.32 12.33 16.84
N LEU A 120 15.22 12.51 15.87
CA LEU A 120 15.46 11.52 14.81
C LEU A 120 15.94 10.19 15.40
N GLN A 121 16.84 10.24 16.39
CA GLN A 121 17.31 9.05 17.11
C GLN A 121 16.17 8.33 17.84
N ARG A 122 15.21 9.07 18.42
CA ARG A 122 14.06 8.45 19.10
C ARG A 122 13.11 7.75 18.13
N LEU A 123 12.91 8.29 16.92
CA LEU A 123 12.14 7.61 15.87
C LEU A 123 12.85 6.33 15.40
N VAL A 124 14.18 6.37 15.24
CA VAL A 124 14.98 5.17 14.94
C VAL A 124 14.86 4.12 16.05
N TRP A 125 14.91 4.56 17.32
CA TRP A 125 14.70 3.68 18.47
C TRP A 125 13.31 3.01 18.44
N MET A 126 12.23 3.77 18.16
CA MET A 126 10.88 3.21 18.02
C MET A 126 10.81 2.10 16.97
N LEU A 127 11.44 2.33 15.80
CA LEU A 127 11.48 1.35 14.71
C LEU A 127 12.27 0.08 15.09
N ASN A 128 13.45 0.26 15.69
CA ASN A 128 14.37 -0.85 15.96
C ASN A 128 13.95 -1.68 17.19
N GLU A 129 13.40 -1.05 18.22
CA GLU A 129 12.85 -1.72 19.41
C GLU A 129 11.40 -2.19 19.23
N ASP A 130 10.81 -1.91 18.06
CA ASP A 130 9.44 -2.30 17.71
C ASP A 130 8.40 -1.74 18.69
N VAL A 131 8.58 -0.46 19.04
CA VAL A 131 7.70 0.33 19.90
C VAL A 131 6.95 1.30 19.00
N ILE A 132 5.82 0.86 18.45
CA ILE A 132 5.13 1.55 17.36
C ILE A 132 3.84 2.23 17.86
N PRO A 133 3.62 3.52 17.61
CA PRO A 133 2.39 4.21 18.04
C PRO A 133 1.11 3.54 17.53
N VAL A 134 0.09 3.48 18.37
CA VAL A 134 -1.27 3.12 17.96
C VAL A 134 -1.90 4.34 17.29
N ILE A 135 -2.13 4.25 15.98
CA ILE A 135 -2.56 5.39 15.16
C ILE A 135 -3.97 5.11 14.62
N PRO A 136 -5.00 5.88 15.00
CA PRO A 136 -6.31 5.81 14.35
C PRO A 136 -6.23 6.21 12.87
N SER A 137 -6.96 5.50 12.01
CA SER A 137 -6.86 5.70 10.56
C SER A 137 -7.65 6.89 10.01
N GLU A 138 -8.52 7.53 10.81
CA GLU A 138 -9.43 8.61 10.37
C GLU A 138 -9.12 9.95 11.02
N GLY A 139 -9.48 11.03 10.31
CA GLY A 139 -9.37 12.41 10.79
C GLY A 139 -8.39 13.30 10.00
N SER A 140 -7.73 12.77 8.97
CA SER A 140 -6.89 13.57 8.05
C SER A 140 -7.69 14.04 6.83
N VAL A 141 -7.47 15.30 6.44
CA VAL A 141 -7.90 15.88 5.16
C VAL A 141 -6.75 16.01 4.15
N GLY A 142 -5.53 15.61 4.53
CA GLY A 142 -4.35 15.56 3.67
C GLY A 142 -3.86 16.90 3.13
N ALA A 143 -3.98 17.98 3.91
CA ALA A 143 -3.81 19.34 3.39
C ALA A 143 -3.07 20.34 4.26
N SER A 144 -2.99 20.13 5.58
CA SER A 144 -1.87 20.60 6.40
C SER A 144 -1.07 19.37 6.85
N GLY A 145 -1.06 18.36 5.98
CA GLY A 145 -0.61 17.01 6.27
C GLY A 145 -1.64 16.15 7.01
N ASP A 146 -1.17 15.00 7.46
CA ASP A 146 -1.88 13.99 8.23
C ASP A 146 -1.87 14.31 9.75
N LEU A 147 -2.21 15.56 10.10
CA LEU A 147 -2.07 16.12 11.45
C LEU A 147 -2.63 15.22 12.55
N THR A 148 -3.90 14.84 12.44
CA THR A 148 -4.62 14.07 13.45
C THR A 148 -3.96 12.70 13.68
N PRO A 149 -3.74 11.84 12.67
CA PRO A 149 -3.02 10.59 12.89
C PRO A 149 -1.55 10.77 13.32
N LEU A 150 -0.81 11.73 12.76
CA LEU A 150 0.59 11.96 13.12
C LEU A 150 0.76 12.51 14.55
N SER A 151 -0.28 13.11 15.13
CA SER A 151 -0.28 13.53 16.54
C SER A 151 -0.07 12.36 17.50
N TYR A 152 -0.42 11.13 17.11
CA TYR A 152 -0.22 9.94 17.93
C TYR A 152 1.25 9.53 18.01
N ILE A 153 2.04 9.82 16.96
CA ILE A 153 3.51 9.67 17.01
C ILE A 153 4.09 10.72 17.98
N ALA A 154 3.68 11.98 17.84
CA ALA A 154 4.13 13.05 18.72
C ALA A 154 3.76 12.77 20.19
N GLY A 155 2.52 12.35 20.46
CA GLY A 155 2.05 11.93 21.77
C GLY A 155 2.89 10.80 22.37
N ALA A 156 3.15 9.74 21.60
CA ALA A 156 4.00 8.62 22.02
C ALA A 156 5.40 9.09 22.43
N LEU A 157 6.03 9.97 21.64
CA LEU A 157 7.37 10.48 21.90
C LEU A 157 7.46 11.28 23.22
N VAL A 158 6.41 12.01 23.60
CA VAL A 158 6.33 12.78 24.85
C VAL A 158 5.80 11.97 26.03
N GLY A 159 5.65 10.65 25.87
CA GLY A 159 5.24 9.75 26.96
C GLY A 159 3.73 9.61 27.16
N GLU A 160 2.93 10.09 26.21
CA GLU A 160 1.47 9.93 26.17
C GLU A 160 1.05 8.89 25.12
N ARG A 161 -0.21 8.43 25.12
CA ARG A 161 -0.77 7.46 24.16
C ARG A 161 -0.27 6.02 24.33
N ASP A 162 -0.90 5.15 23.55
CA ASP A 162 -0.62 3.73 23.50
C ASP A 162 0.29 3.39 22.31
N VAL A 163 1.04 2.30 22.48
CA VAL A 163 1.94 1.73 21.47
C VAL A 163 1.68 0.23 21.35
N TYR A 164 1.89 -0.30 20.16
CA TYR A 164 2.15 -1.72 19.97
C TYR A 164 3.54 -2.04 20.52
N TYR A 165 3.58 -2.95 21.48
CA TYR A 165 4.82 -3.44 22.09
C TYR A 165 4.68 -4.89 22.51
N GLN A 166 5.63 -5.75 22.11
CA GLN A 166 5.64 -7.19 22.43
C GLN A 166 4.30 -7.91 22.11
N GLY A 167 3.65 -7.52 21.01
CA GLY A 167 2.39 -8.12 20.55
C GLY A 167 1.14 -7.64 21.30
N GLN A 168 1.24 -6.63 22.17
CA GLN A 168 0.13 -6.04 22.90
C GLN A 168 0.04 -4.53 22.66
N ILE A 169 -1.13 -3.96 22.97
CA ILE A 169 -1.30 -2.51 23.05
C ILE A 169 -1.10 -2.10 24.52
N VAL A 170 -0.13 -1.22 24.78
CA VAL A 170 0.20 -0.74 26.13
C VAL A 170 0.49 0.76 26.14
N PRO A 171 0.31 1.47 27.26
CA PRO A 171 0.73 2.87 27.36
C PRO A 171 2.25 3.02 27.19
N ILE A 172 2.72 3.98 26.39
CA ILE A 172 4.16 4.18 26.16
C ILE A 172 4.93 4.46 27.46
N ALA A 173 4.29 5.09 28.45
CA ALA A 173 4.87 5.36 29.76
C ALA A 173 5.38 4.08 30.45
N GLN A 174 4.68 2.95 30.27
CA GLN A 174 5.13 1.65 30.78
C GLN A 174 6.42 1.20 30.07
N VAL A 175 6.48 1.34 28.75
CA VAL A 175 7.66 0.96 27.95
C VAL A 175 8.87 1.83 28.31
N TYR A 176 8.67 3.13 28.52
CA TYR A 176 9.72 4.03 28.99
C TYR A 176 10.23 3.68 30.39
N ALA A 177 9.34 3.34 31.32
CA ALA A 177 9.74 2.87 32.64
C ALA A 177 10.54 1.55 32.56
N GLU A 178 10.08 0.59 31.74
CA GLU A 178 10.77 -0.69 31.52
C GLU A 178 12.16 -0.51 30.92
N LYS A 179 12.30 0.41 29.96
CA LYS A 179 13.56 0.67 29.23
C LYS A 179 14.48 1.68 29.93
N GLY A 180 14.06 2.23 31.08
CA GLY A 180 14.82 3.27 31.79
C GLY A 180 14.99 4.56 30.97
N LEU A 181 14.06 4.85 30.07
CA LEU A 181 14.10 6.02 29.20
C LEU A 181 13.20 7.13 29.72
N GLN A 182 13.62 8.37 29.55
CA GLN A 182 12.77 9.53 29.78
C GLN A 182 11.97 9.86 28.50
N PRO A 183 10.74 10.39 28.64
CA PRO A 183 10.02 11.00 27.54
C PRO A 183 10.82 12.11 26.86
N LEU A 184 10.59 12.32 25.57
CA LEU A 184 11.23 13.40 24.82
C LEU A 184 10.61 14.74 25.22
N VAL A 185 11.43 15.74 25.50
CA VAL A 185 10.99 17.14 25.62
C VAL A 185 11.17 17.79 24.25
N MET A 186 10.06 18.12 23.58
CA MET A 186 10.09 18.70 22.24
C MET A 186 10.56 20.15 22.26
N ARG A 187 11.33 20.52 21.24
CA ARG A 187 11.67 21.92 20.93
C ARG A 187 10.48 22.61 20.25
N PRO A 188 10.40 23.96 20.28
CA PRO A 188 9.22 24.73 19.84
C PRO A 188 8.62 24.40 18.45
N LYS A 189 9.41 23.92 17.48
CA LYS A 189 8.92 23.49 16.15
C LYS A 189 8.63 21.99 16.03
N GLU A 190 9.21 21.15 16.89
CA GLU A 190 9.27 19.70 16.65
C GLU A 190 7.90 19.02 16.62
N GLY A 191 6.96 19.47 17.45
CA GLY A 191 5.58 18.97 17.41
C GLY A 191 4.93 19.21 16.04
N LEU A 192 5.05 20.44 15.52
CA LEU A 192 4.53 20.77 14.19
C LEU A 192 5.29 20.01 13.10
N ALA A 193 6.62 19.96 13.18
CA ALA A 193 7.43 19.23 12.22
C ALA A 193 7.09 17.73 12.21
N LEU A 194 6.68 17.10 13.31
CA LEU A 194 6.23 15.71 13.29
C LEU A 194 4.85 15.54 12.66
N MET A 195 3.93 16.46 12.96
CA MET A 195 2.52 16.32 12.61
C MET A 195 2.18 16.83 11.22
N ASN A 196 2.89 17.83 10.74
CA ASN A 196 2.65 18.48 9.45
C ASN A 196 3.41 17.74 8.34
N GLY A 197 2.68 17.00 7.52
CA GLY A 197 3.16 16.35 6.29
C GLY A 197 2.37 15.10 5.93
N THR A 198 2.73 14.43 4.84
CA THR A 198 1.89 13.43 4.15
C THR A 198 2.28 11.98 4.48
N ALA A 199 2.89 11.75 5.64
CA ALA A 199 3.53 10.48 5.95
C ALA A 199 2.57 9.29 6.04
N VAL A 200 1.31 9.49 6.47
CA VAL A 200 0.34 8.40 6.62
C VAL A 200 -0.16 7.95 5.26
N MET A 201 -0.61 8.89 4.44
CA MET A 201 -1.08 8.55 3.09
C MET A 201 0.04 7.96 2.23
N THR A 202 1.28 8.44 2.39
CA THR A 202 2.45 7.96 1.64
C THR A 202 2.85 6.56 2.10
N ALA A 203 2.83 6.28 3.40
CA ALA A 203 3.09 4.94 3.93
C ALA A 203 2.08 3.91 3.41
N ILE A 204 0.78 4.24 3.45
CA ILE A 204 -0.28 3.39 2.89
C ILE A 204 -0.07 3.20 1.39
N ALA A 205 0.33 4.25 0.66
CA ALA A 205 0.60 4.18 -0.78
C ALA A 205 1.77 3.24 -1.11
N CYS A 206 2.86 3.25 -0.34
CA CYS A 206 3.98 2.31 -0.51
C CYS A 206 3.51 0.85 -0.37
N LEU A 207 2.72 0.55 0.66
CA LEU A 207 2.21 -0.81 0.89
C LEU A 207 1.23 -1.23 -0.20
N ASN A 208 0.28 -0.36 -0.56
CA ASN A 208 -0.69 -0.61 -1.62
C ASN A 208 -0.02 -0.84 -2.98
N TYR A 209 1.09 -0.14 -3.27
CA TYR A 209 1.83 -0.33 -4.52
C TYR A 209 2.37 -1.76 -4.63
N LYS A 210 3.00 -2.30 -3.57
CA LYS A 210 3.50 -3.69 -3.59
C LYS A 210 2.37 -4.72 -3.69
N LYS A 211 1.26 -4.50 -2.98
CA LYS A 211 0.08 -5.38 -3.10
C LYS A 211 -0.49 -5.35 -4.52
N ALA A 212 -0.51 -4.19 -5.17
CA ALA A 212 -0.94 -4.07 -6.56
C ALA A 212 -0.04 -4.81 -7.56
N GLU A 213 1.28 -4.77 -7.37
CA GLU A 213 2.22 -5.60 -8.14
C GLU A 213 1.92 -7.09 -7.99
N GLN A 214 1.63 -7.54 -6.76
CA GLN A 214 1.25 -8.92 -6.52
C GLN A 214 -0.08 -9.29 -7.19
N ILE A 215 -1.09 -8.41 -7.13
CA ILE A 215 -2.37 -8.62 -7.81
C ILE A 215 -2.17 -8.76 -9.32
N SER A 216 -1.35 -7.90 -9.93
CA SER A 216 -1.02 -7.97 -11.35
C SER A 216 -0.39 -9.33 -11.70
N PHE A 217 0.63 -9.74 -10.95
CA PHE A 217 1.33 -11.00 -11.15
C PHE A 217 0.40 -12.22 -10.98
N ALA A 218 -0.36 -12.27 -9.88
CA ALA A 218 -1.33 -13.34 -9.62
C ALA A 218 -2.40 -13.43 -10.72
N SER A 219 -2.90 -12.29 -11.19
CA SER A 219 -3.92 -12.23 -12.24
C SER A 219 -3.41 -12.79 -13.57
N THR A 220 -2.14 -12.54 -13.89
CA THR A 220 -1.49 -13.11 -15.09
C THR A 220 -1.33 -14.63 -14.97
N LEU A 221 -0.88 -15.14 -13.81
CA LEU A 221 -0.77 -16.58 -13.55
C LEU A 221 -2.12 -17.28 -13.65
N ILE A 222 -3.15 -16.72 -13.01
CA ILE A 222 -4.53 -17.21 -13.06
C ILE A 222 -5.06 -17.18 -14.49
N THR A 223 -4.79 -16.11 -15.25
CA THR A 223 -5.18 -16.02 -16.66
C THR A 223 -4.55 -17.14 -17.48
N ALA A 224 -3.26 -17.42 -17.30
CA ALA A 224 -2.58 -18.51 -18.01
C ALA A 224 -3.19 -19.89 -17.67
N LEU A 225 -3.41 -20.19 -16.38
CA LEU A 225 -4.09 -21.43 -15.98
C LEU A 225 -5.49 -21.54 -16.58
N ASN A 226 -6.23 -20.44 -16.63
CA ASN A 226 -7.59 -20.41 -17.19
C ASN A 226 -7.58 -20.59 -18.72
N VAL A 227 -6.59 -20.06 -19.43
CA VAL A 227 -6.39 -20.34 -20.86
C VAL A 227 -6.20 -21.85 -21.07
N LEU A 228 -5.34 -22.51 -20.30
CA LEU A 228 -5.14 -23.96 -20.41
C LEU A 228 -6.41 -24.74 -20.07
N ALA A 229 -7.03 -24.47 -18.92
CA ALA A 229 -8.21 -25.20 -18.45
C ALA A 229 -9.42 -25.06 -19.38
N LEU A 230 -9.55 -23.92 -20.07
CA LEU A 230 -10.62 -23.64 -21.01
C LEU A 230 -10.28 -24.04 -22.45
N GLU A 231 -9.11 -24.60 -22.74
CA GLU A 231 -8.61 -24.80 -24.10
C GLU A 231 -8.66 -23.51 -24.92
N GLY A 232 -8.26 -22.40 -24.30
CA GLY A 232 -8.13 -21.10 -24.94
C GLY A 232 -7.03 -21.11 -25.99
N ASN A 233 -7.14 -20.21 -26.96
CA ASN A 233 -6.19 -20.07 -28.05
C ASN A 233 -5.04 -19.12 -27.63
N PRO A 234 -3.81 -19.64 -27.46
CA PRO A 234 -2.66 -18.81 -27.07
C PRO A 234 -2.18 -17.87 -28.18
N SER A 235 -2.59 -18.09 -29.45
CA SER A 235 -2.25 -17.18 -30.56
C SER A 235 -2.81 -15.78 -30.37
N HIS A 236 -3.74 -15.60 -29.42
CA HIS A 236 -4.20 -14.27 -29.03
C HIS A 236 -3.10 -13.41 -28.41
N PHE A 237 -2.02 -14.00 -27.89
CA PHE A 237 -0.89 -13.31 -27.22
C PHE A 237 0.35 -13.19 -28.12
N ASP A 238 0.15 -13.33 -29.43
CA ASP A 238 1.20 -13.26 -30.44
C ASP A 238 2.00 -11.94 -30.38
N GLU A 239 3.31 -12.04 -30.54
CA GLU A 239 4.23 -10.91 -30.45
C GLU A 239 3.96 -9.87 -31.55
N VAL A 240 3.76 -10.33 -32.80
CA VAL A 240 3.53 -9.43 -33.95
C VAL A 240 2.22 -8.67 -33.79
N LEU A 241 1.17 -9.35 -33.29
CA LEU A 241 -0.12 -8.75 -32.98
C LEU A 241 0.01 -7.65 -31.92
N PHE A 242 0.67 -7.94 -30.78
CA PHE A 242 0.83 -6.98 -29.70
C PHE A 242 1.79 -5.83 -30.04
N ALA A 243 2.77 -6.05 -30.93
CA ALA A 243 3.62 -5.00 -31.47
C ALA A 243 2.82 -3.94 -32.26
N GLN A 244 1.65 -4.28 -32.83
CA GLN A 244 0.79 -3.31 -33.52
C GLN A 244 0.07 -2.33 -32.57
N LYS A 245 0.08 -2.59 -31.26
CA LYS A 245 -0.51 -1.71 -30.24
C LYS A 245 0.53 -1.44 -29.12
N PRO A 246 1.39 -0.41 -29.28
CA PRO A 246 2.66 -0.32 -28.57
C PRO A 246 2.57 0.23 -27.14
N HIS A 247 1.73 -0.37 -26.30
CA HIS A 247 1.69 -0.11 -24.87
C HIS A 247 2.64 -1.07 -24.14
N PRO A 248 3.71 -0.59 -23.48
CA PRO A 248 4.72 -1.45 -22.85
C PRO A 248 4.16 -2.46 -21.85
N GLY A 249 3.27 -2.03 -20.96
CA GLY A 249 2.64 -2.88 -19.94
C GLY A 249 1.75 -3.94 -20.56
N GLN A 250 0.98 -3.58 -21.59
CA GLN A 250 0.20 -4.54 -22.38
C GLN A 250 1.09 -5.61 -23.03
N GLN A 251 2.21 -5.20 -23.63
CA GLN A 251 3.18 -6.12 -24.25
C GLN A 251 3.85 -7.02 -23.22
N HIS A 252 4.19 -6.48 -22.06
CA HIS A 252 4.80 -7.23 -20.96
C HIS A 252 3.91 -8.39 -20.50
N ILE A 253 2.62 -8.13 -20.24
CA ILE A 253 1.68 -9.20 -19.84
C ILE A 253 1.48 -10.22 -20.96
N ALA A 254 1.38 -9.78 -22.23
CA ALA A 254 1.24 -10.70 -23.35
C ALA A 254 2.48 -11.59 -23.53
N ALA A 255 3.69 -11.05 -23.33
CA ALA A 255 4.92 -11.81 -23.36
C ALA A 255 4.97 -12.86 -22.24
N GLN A 256 4.64 -12.51 -21.00
CA GLN A 256 4.54 -13.47 -19.91
C GLN A 256 3.56 -14.61 -20.21
N LEU A 257 2.35 -14.28 -20.69
CA LEU A 257 1.38 -15.31 -21.06
C LEU A 257 1.91 -16.22 -22.18
N ARG A 258 2.53 -15.65 -23.21
CA ARG A 258 3.13 -16.39 -24.33
C ARG A 258 4.18 -17.40 -23.83
N ASP A 259 5.08 -16.93 -22.98
CA ASP A 259 6.17 -17.72 -22.41
C ASP A 259 5.62 -18.84 -21.51
N TRP A 260 4.68 -18.52 -20.61
CA TRP A 260 4.15 -19.48 -19.63
C TRP A 260 3.22 -20.52 -20.23
N LEU A 261 2.60 -20.21 -21.37
CA LEU A 261 1.77 -21.13 -22.14
C LEU A 261 2.59 -21.97 -23.14
N ASN A 262 3.92 -21.78 -23.22
CA ASN A 262 4.80 -22.41 -24.21
C ASN A 262 4.29 -22.24 -25.65
N SER A 263 3.71 -21.08 -25.98
CA SER A 263 2.88 -20.96 -27.18
C SER A 263 3.63 -21.00 -28.49
N GLU A 264 4.95 -20.76 -28.50
CA GLU A 264 5.79 -20.94 -29.71
C GLU A 264 5.72 -22.38 -30.25
N VAL A 265 5.47 -23.36 -29.37
CA VAL A 265 5.26 -24.76 -29.75
C VAL A 265 3.83 -24.99 -30.30
N GLN A 266 2.88 -24.11 -29.98
CA GLN A 266 1.45 -24.29 -30.27
C GLN A 266 0.96 -23.51 -31.51
N THR A 267 1.77 -22.66 -32.14
CA THR A 267 1.38 -21.89 -33.34
C THR A 267 1.38 -22.71 -34.64
N GLU A 268 1.91 -23.95 -34.63
CA GLU A 268 1.89 -24.84 -35.80
C GLU A 268 0.49 -25.39 -36.14
N HIS A 269 -0.47 -25.27 -35.22
CA HIS A 269 -1.87 -25.65 -35.43
C HIS A 269 -2.80 -24.47 -35.17
N GLN A 270 -3.51 -24.02 -36.21
CA GLN A 270 -4.64 -23.12 -36.02
C GLN A 270 -5.65 -23.78 -35.08
N SER A 271 -5.81 -23.22 -33.87
CA SER A 271 -6.85 -23.66 -32.95
C SER A 271 -8.19 -23.68 -33.67
N SER A 272 -8.98 -24.73 -33.44
CA SER A 272 -10.34 -24.83 -33.98
C SER A 272 -11.25 -23.68 -33.51
N ARG A 273 -10.86 -22.96 -32.45
CA ARG A 273 -11.51 -21.73 -31.98
C ARG A 273 -10.77 -20.49 -32.45
N LEU A 274 -11.39 -19.80 -33.41
CA LEU A 274 -10.86 -18.55 -33.97
C LEU A 274 -10.83 -17.40 -32.94
N GLN A 275 -11.77 -17.36 -31.99
CA GLN A 275 -11.83 -16.29 -30.99
C GLN A 275 -12.28 -16.78 -29.62
N ASP A 276 -11.51 -16.42 -28.59
CA ASP A 276 -11.92 -16.54 -27.19
C ASP A 276 -12.70 -15.30 -26.74
N ARG A 277 -13.43 -15.46 -25.63
CA ARG A 277 -14.10 -14.35 -24.94
C ARG A 277 -13.08 -13.34 -24.43
N TYR A 278 -13.53 -12.10 -24.27
CA TYR A 278 -12.66 -10.98 -23.95
C TYR A 278 -11.99 -11.10 -22.58
N SER A 279 -12.62 -11.76 -21.61
CA SER A 279 -12.02 -11.99 -20.30
C SER A 279 -10.73 -12.83 -20.33
N LEU A 280 -10.48 -13.62 -21.39
CA LEU A 280 -9.18 -14.24 -21.62
C LEU A 280 -8.36 -13.43 -22.62
N ARG A 281 -8.92 -13.20 -23.82
CA ARG A 281 -8.22 -12.57 -24.95
C ARG A 281 -7.75 -11.15 -24.66
N CYS A 282 -8.53 -10.38 -23.91
CA CYS A 282 -8.23 -9.00 -23.58
C CYS A 282 -7.53 -8.84 -22.22
N ALA A 283 -7.20 -9.92 -21.50
CA ALA A 283 -6.57 -9.84 -20.19
C ALA A 283 -5.28 -8.98 -20.18
N PRO A 284 -4.35 -9.10 -21.16
CA PRO A 284 -3.19 -8.20 -21.23
C PRO A 284 -3.53 -6.72 -21.36
N HIS A 285 -4.67 -6.40 -21.97
CA HIS A 285 -5.11 -5.02 -22.17
C HIS A 285 -5.69 -4.40 -20.90
N VAL A 286 -6.14 -5.22 -19.94
CA VAL A 286 -6.69 -4.76 -18.66
C VAL A 286 -5.59 -4.73 -17.60
N ILE A 287 -4.86 -5.84 -17.44
CA ILE A 287 -3.75 -5.94 -16.48
C ILE A 287 -2.62 -4.96 -16.87
N GLY A 288 -2.34 -4.84 -18.17
CA GLY A 288 -1.29 -3.96 -18.70
C GLY A 288 -1.47 -2.48 -18.39
N VAL A 289 -2.69 -2.00 -18.09
CA VAL A 289 -2.92 -0.60 -17.69
C VAL A 289 -2.21 -0.28 -16.37
N PHE A 290 -2.23 -1.22 -15.42
CA PHE A 290 -1.46 -1.08 -14.19
C PHE A 290 0.04 -1.14 -14.47
N GLU A 291 0.49 -2.07 -15.31
CA GLU A 291 1.91 -2.22 -15.66
C GLU A 291 2.50 -0.98 -16.35
N ASP A 292 1.72 -0.31 -17.21
CA ASP A 292 2.11 0.99 -17.77
C ASP A 292 2.14 2.09 -16.70
N SER A 293 1.17 2.04 -15.77
CA SER A 293 0.99 3.08 -14.77
C SER A 293 1.96 2.98 -13.60
N LYS A 294 2.52 1.80 -13.34
CA LYS A 294 3.42 1.55 -12.19
C LYS A 294 4.63 2.48 -12.17
N VAL A 295 5.08 2.95 -13.34
CA VAL A 295 6.23 3.84 -13.50
C VAL A 295 5.93 5.22 -12.87
N TRP A 296 4.83 5.86 -13.27
CA TRP A 296 4.49 7.18 -12.76
C TRP A 296 3.90 7.11 -11.34
N LEU A 297 3.20 6.02 -10.99
CA LEU A 297 2.75 5.76 -9.62
C LEU A 297 3.95 5.70 -8.66
N ARG A 298 4.98 4.91 -9.00
CA ARG A 298 6.22 4.85 -8.22
C ARG A 298 6.87 6.21 -8.13
N GLN A 299 6.99 6.93 -9.24
CA GLN A 299 7.57 8.27 -9.25
C GLN A 299 6.86 9.20 -8.27
N PHE A 300 5.51 9.24 -8.26
CA PHE A 300 4.77 10.11 -7.33
C PHE A 300 4.99 9.69 -5.87
N ILE A 301 4.93 8.39 -5.59
CA ILE A 301 5.08 7.86 -4.22
C ILE A 301 6.51 8.10 -3.71
N GLU A 302 7.54 7.77 -4.49
CA GLU A 302 8.94 7.91 -4.07
C GLU A 302 9.39 9.37 -4.01
N ASN A 303 8.88 10.23 -4.87
CA ASN A 303 9.12 11.67 -4.77
C ASN A 303 8.54 12.24 -3.46
N GLU A 304 7.30 11.87 -3.13
CA GLU A 304 6.66 12.31 -1.89
C GLU A 304 7.40 11.75 -0.66
N LEU A 305 7.73 10.46 -0.67
CA LEU A 305 8.51 9.77 0.37
C LEU A 305 9.84 10.47 0.65
N ASN A 306 10.48 10.96 -0.40
CA ASN A 306 11.75 11.64 -0.33
C ASN A 306 11.62 13.17 -0.31
N SER A 307 10.47 13.73 0.03
CA SER A 307 10.25 15.18 0.10
C SER A 307 10.38 15.76 1.51
N SER A 308 10.67 17.06 1.61
CA SER A 308 10.50 17.82 2.84
C SER A 308 9.10 18.41 2.81
N ASN A 309 8.16 17.69 3.42
CA ASN A 309 6.72 17.93 3.33
C ASN A 309 6.10 18.48 4.62
N ASP A 310 6.92 19.03 5.53
CA ASP A 310 6.45 19.89 6.62
C ASP A 310 6.55 21.37 6.29
N ASN A 311 6.07 22.21 7.21
CA ASN A 311 6.05 23.66 7.11
C ASN A 311 6.10 24.29 8.52
N PRO A 312 6.75 25.46 8.67
CA PRO A 312 7.65 26.07 7.69
C PRO A 312 8.89 25.19 7.46
N LEU A 313 9.50 25.31 6.28
CA LEU A 313 10.81 24.74 6.05
C LEU A 313 11.89 25.68 6.56
N ILE A 314 12.94 25.09 7.11
CA ILE A 314 14.11 25.79 7.62
C ILE A 314 15.24 25.49 6.66
N ASP A 315 15.81 26.53 6.05
CA ASP A 315 16.98 26.44 5.17
C ASP A 315 18.24 26.58 6.03
N PRO A 316 18.89 25.48 6.45
CA PRO A 316 20.07 25.56 7.30
C PRO A 316 21.29 26.13 6.57
N VAL A 317 21.26 26.19 5.23
CA VAL A 317 22.39 26.67 4.43
C VAL A 317 22.38 28.19 4.39
N ASN A 318 21.24 28.78 4.02
CA ASN A 318 21.08 30.23 3.87
C ASN A 318 20.46 30.91 5.09
N LEU A 319 20.10 30.15 6.13
CA LEU A 319 19.49 30.64 7.38
C LEU A 319 18.19 31.42 7.12
N ARG A 320 17.21 30.73 6.51
CA ARG A 320 15.91 31.31 6.17
C ARG A 320 14.76 30.43 6.63
N VAL A 321 13.65 31.05 7.01
CA VAL A 321 12.36 30.39 7.22
C VAL A 321 11.53 30.52 5.96
N LEU A 322 11.14 29.39 5.37
CA LEU A 322 10.39 29.31 4.12
C LEU A 322 8.97 28.84 4.41
N HIS A 323 7.98 29.65 4.08
CA HIS A 323 6.57 29.35 4.26
C HIS A 323 5.97 28.87 2.93
N GLY A 324 5.28 27.73 2.95
CA GLY A 324 4.69 27.12 1.76
C GLY A 324 3.63 26.08 2.10
N GLY A 325 3.26 25.28 1.09
CA GLY A 325 2.18 24.28 1.18
C GLY A 325 2.63 22.86 0.84
N HIS A 326 3.89 22.50 1.11
CA HIS A 326 4.43 21.16 0.77
C HIS A 326 3.71 20.01 1.47
N PHE A 327 2.96 20.31 2.54
CA PHE A 327 2.11 19.36 3.25
C PHE A 327 0.83 18.94 2.48
N TYR A 328 0.58 19.48 1.28
CA TYR A 328 -0.59 19.19 0.47
C TYR A 328 -0.39 17.89 -0.35
N GLY A 329 -1.10 16.83 0.03
CA GLY A 329 -0.93 15.47 -0.49
C GLY A 329 -1.54 15.15 -1.86
N GLY A 330 -1.60 16.12 -2.78
CA GLY A 330 -2.29 15.98 -4.07
C GLY A 330 -1.75 14.84 -4.96
N HIS A 331 -0.43 14.63 -4.98
CA HIS A 331 0.19 13.59 -5.80
C HIS A 331 -0.16 12.18 -5.31
N ILE A 332 -0.14 11.96 -3.99
CA ILE A 332 -0.56 10.70 -3.40
C ILE A 332 -2.05 10.46 -3.59
N ALA A 333 -2.89 11.50 -3.43
CA ALA A 333 -4.32 11.40 -3.69
C ALA A 333 -4.59 10.93 -5.13
N GLN A 334 -3.94 11.56 -6.12
CA GLN A 334 -4.06 11.19 -7.53
C GLN A 334 -3.56 9.76 -7.80
N ALA A 335 -2.42 9.38 -7.22
CA ALA A 335 -1.85 8.04 -7.38
C ALA A 335 -2.83 6.97 -6.85
N MET A 336 -3.37 7.17 -5.65
CA MET A 336 -4.25 6.18 -5.02
C MET A 336 -5.65 6.12 -5.63
N ASP A 337 -6.23 7.26 -6.03
CA ASP A 337 -7.50 7.28 -6.77
C ASP A 337 -7.37 6.61 -8.15
N SER A 338 -6.21 6.71 -8.80
CA SER A 338 -5.95 6.02 -10.07
C SER A 338 -5.72 4.53 -9.86
N LEU A 339 -4.91 4.18 -8.84
CA LEU A 339 -4.60 2.79 -8.52
C LEU A 339 -5.86 1.99 -8.20
N LYS A 340 -6.77 2.52 -7.39
CA LYS A 340 -8.00 1.80 -7.00
C LYS A 340 -8.90 1.49 -8.21
N ILE A 341 -8.94 2.36 -9.22
CA ILE A 341 -9.66 2.10 -10.47
C ILE A 341 -9.02 0.95 -11.25
N MET A 342 -7.69 0.92 -11.36
CA MET A 342 -6.97 -0.14 -12.07
C MET A 342 -7.19 -1.50 -11.41
N ILE A 343 -7.07 -1.55 -10.08
CA ILE A 343 -7.28 -2.79 -9.30
C ILE A 343 -8.73 -3.27 -9.36
N ALA A 344 -9.72 -2.36 -9.36
CA ALA A 344 -11.13 -2.71 -9.55
C ALA A 344 -11.39 -3.31 -10.95
N ASN A 345 -10.74 -2.81 -12.00
CA ASN A 345 -10.85 -3.41 -13.34
C ASN A 345 -10.27 -4.83 -13.38
N ILE A 346 -9.17 -5.08 -12.66
CA ILE A 346 -8.62 -6.44 -12.51
C ILE A 346 -9.62 -7.35 -11.78
N ALA A 347 -10.27 -6.89 -10.71
CA ALA A 347 -11.31 -7.66 -10.02
C ALA A 347 -12.48 -8.05 -10.95
N ASP A 348 -12.94 -7.12 -11.80
CA ASP A 348 -13.99 -7.42 -12.79
C ASP A 348 -13.51 -8.43 -13.83
N LEU A 349 -12.30 -8.29 -14.36
CA LEU A 349 -11.70 -9.27 -15.27
C LEU A 349 -11.70 -10.68 -14.65
N MET A 350 -11.26 -10.78 -13.40
CA MET A 350 -11.18 -12.03 -12.65
C MET A 350 -12.57 -12.64 -12.41
N ASP A 351 -13.56 -11.85 -12.00
CA ASP A 351 -14.96 -12.29 -11.88
C ASP A 351 -15.51 -12.84 -13.22
N ARG A 352 -15.22 -12.17 -14.35
CA ARG A 352 -15.60 -12.67 -15.68
C ARG A 352 -14.86 -13.95 -16.07
N GLN A 353 -13.61 -14.14 -15.66
CA GLN A 353 -12.90 -15.40 -15.89
C GLN A 353 -13.50 -16.55 -15.06
N LEU A 354 -13.85 -16.32 -13.78
CA LEU A 354 -14.52 -17.32 -12.96
C LEU A 354 -15.84 -17.78 -13.59
N ALA A 355 -16.65 -16.82 -14.06
CA ALA A 355 -17.93 -17.10 -14.70
C ALA A 355 -17.79 -18.05 -15.90
N GLN A 356 -16.70 -17.95 -16.65
CA GLN A 356 -16.43 -18.88 -17.75
C GLN A 356 -16.08 -20.28 -17.28
N LEU A 357 -15.27 -20.43 -16.22
CA LEU A 357 -14.88 -21.75 -15.69
C LEU A 357 -16.09 -22.56 -15.18
N VAL A 358 -17.02 -21.88 -14.51
CA VAL A 358 -18.13 -22.55 -13.81
C VAL A 358 -19.34 -22.83 -14.70
N ASP A 359 -19.51 -22.15 -15.83
CA ASP A 359 -20.62 -22.35 -16.76
C ASP A 359 -20.29 -23.37 -17.85
N TYR A 360 -20.98 -24.51 -17.85
CA TYR A 360 -20.82 -25.56 -18.86
C TYR A 360 -21.04 -25.11 -20.31
N LYS A 361 -21.72 -23.97 -20.52
CA LYS A 361 -21.91 -23.37 -21.85
C LYS A 361 -20.64 -22.70 -22.38
N MET A 362 -19.69 -22.39 -21.50
CA MET A 362 -18.49 -21.62 -21.81
C MET A 362 -17.19 -22.33 -21.40
N ASN A 363 -17.27 -23.34 -20.53
CA ASN A 363 -16.12 -23.93 -19.86
C ASN A 363 -15.44 -25.10 -20.61
N ASN A 364 -15.90 -25.39 -21.82
CA ASN A 364 -15.25 -26.33 -22.76
C ASN A 364 -15.02 -27.73 -22.17
N GLY A 365 -16.07 -28.32 -21.60
CA GLY A 365 -16.06 -29.70 -21.14
C GLY A 365 -15.66 -29.89 -19.68
N LEU A 366 -15.35 -28.81 -18.95
CA LEU A 366 -15.19 -28.86 -17.51
C LEU A 366 -16.54 -29.18 -16.82
N PRO A 367 -16.53 -29.86 -15.65
CA PRO A 367 -17.73 -30.05 -14.84
C PRO A 367 -18.41 -28.72 -14.46
N ARG A 368 -19.75 -28.75 -14.36
CA ARG A 368 -20.55 -27.60 -13.92
C ARG A 368 -20.07 -27.12 -12.56
N ASN A 369 -19.79 -25.82 -12.41
CA ASN A 369 -19.28 -25.23 -11.17
C ASN A 369 -18.00 -25.89 -10.63
N LEU A 370 -17.20 -26.53 -11.49
CA LEU A 370 -15.93 -27.15 -11.12
C LEU A 370 -16.01 -28.19 -10.00
N THR A 371 -17.16 -28.88 -9.88
CA THR A 371 -17.28 -30.01 -8.94
C THR A 371 -16.43 -31.20 -9.41
N GLY A 372 -15.67 -31.79 -8.50
CA GLY A 372 -14.97 -33.06 -8.71
C GLY A 372 -15.79 -34.29 -8.35
N SER A 373 -17.09 -34.13 -8.07
CA SER A 373 -17.93 -35.21 -7.55
C SER A 373 -18.16 -36.32 -8.58
N SER A 374 -18.32 -37.54 -8.08
CA SER A 374 -18.77 -38.66 -8.91
C SER A 374 -20.20 -38.43 -9.43
N ALA A 375 -20.57 -39.13 -10.51
CA ALA A 375 -21.90 -39.03 -11.11
C ALA A 375 -23.04 -39.34 -10.13
N GLU A 376 -22.82 -40.27 -9.19
CA GLU A 376 -23.80 -40.64 -8.15
C GLU A 376 -24.03 -39.50 -7.14
N ARG A 377 -22.96 -38.78 -6.78
CA ARG A 377 -22.98 -37.72 -5.76
C ARG A 377 -23.30 -36.34 -6.34
N LEU A 378 -23.20 -36.18 -7.66
CA LEU A 378 -23.39 -34.92 -8.38
C LEU A 378 -24.67 -34.14 -8.00
N PRO A 379 -25.84 -34.76 -7.75
CA PRO A 379 -27.05 -34.01 -7.37
C PRO A 379 -26.93 -33.23 -6.05
N LEU A 380 -26.00 -33.62 -5.17
CA LEU A 380 -25.79 -33.02 -3.85
C LEU A 380 -24.67 -31.98 -3.84
N ASN A 381 -23.87 -31.90 -4.90
CA ASN A 381 -22.63 -31.15 -4.92
C ASN A 381 -22.68 -30.01 -5.95
N HIS A 382 -22.26 -28.83 -5.53
CA HIS A 382 -22.36 -27.58 -6.27
C HIS A 382 -21.01 -26.89 -6.48
N GLY A 383 -19.93 -27.44 -5.94
CA GLY A 383 -18.56 -26.97 -6.13
C GLY A 383 -18.41 -25.48 -5.83
N PHE A 384 -17.94 -24.72 -6.81
CA PHE A 384 -17.62 -23.30 -6.69
C PHE A 384 -18.84 -22.38 -6.84
N LYS A 385 -20.07 -22.90 -6.87
CA LYS A 385 -21.29 -22.07 -7.05
C LYS A 385 -21.39 -20.93 -6.04
N ALA A 386 -21.22 -21.24 -4.75
CA ALA A 386 -21.29 -20.23 -3.68
C ALA A 386 -20.09 -19.29 -3.70
N VAL A 387 -18.90 -19.79 -4.07
CA VAL A 387 -17.69 -18.98 -4.23
C VAL A 387 -17.89 -17.94 -5.33
N GLN A 388 -18.49 -18.31 -6.46
CA GLN A 388 -18.82 -17.37 -7.54
C GLN A 388 -19.73 -16.23 -7.05
N ILE A 389 -20.73 -16.53 -6.21
CA ILE A 389 -21.59 -15.50 -5.61
C ILE A 389 -20.76 -14.53 -4.75
N GLY A 390 -19.84 -15.07 -3.94
CA GLY A 390 -18.91 -14.27 -3.14
C GLY A 390 -18.03 -13.36 -4.01
N VAL A 391 -17.42 -13.92 -5.06
CA VAL A 391 -16.60 -13.17 -6.02
C VAL A 391 -17.38 -12.04 -6.66
N SER A 392 -18.59 -12.30 -7.16
CA SER A 392 -19.42 -11.25 -7.75
C SER A 392 -19.78 -10.14 -6.73
N ALA A 393 -19.98 -10.49 -5.45
CA ALA A 393 -20.26 -9.51 -4.40
C ALA A 393 -19.03 -8.66 -4.06
N TRP A 394 -17.85 -9.27 -3.88
CA TRP A 394 -16.61 -8.57 -3.58
C TRP A 394 -16.19 -7.66 -4.75
N THR A 395 -16.30 -8.14 -5.98
CA THR A 395 -16.06 -7.36 -7.19
C THR A 395 -17.02 -6.16 -7.26
N ALA A 396 -18.33 -6.37 -7.07
CA ALA A 396 -19.28 -5.27 -7.08
C ALA A 396 -19.00 -4.20 -6.01
N GLU A 397 -18.58 -4.62 -4.81
CA GLU A 397 -18.16 -3.70 -3.75
C GLU A 397 -16.88 -2.93 -4.12
N ALA A 398 -15.88 -3.60 -4.72
CA ALA A 398 -14.64 -2.96 -5.14
C ALA A 398 -14.91 -1.90 -6.21
N LEU A 399 -15.72 -2.22 -7.21
CA LEU A 399 -16.12 -1.31 -8.29
C LEU A 399 -16.88 -0.09 -7.73
N LYS A 400 -17.80 -0.31 -6.79
CA LYS A 400 -18.57 0.76 -6.13
C LYS A 400 -17.67 1.76 -5.40
N GLN A 401 -16.52 1.32 -4.89
CA GLN A 401 -15.60 2.14 -4.09
C GLN A 401 -14.57 2.92 -4.92
N THR A 402 -14.75 3.02 -6.24
CA THR A 402 -13.82 3.73 -7.14
C THR A 402 -14.05 5.24 -7.23
N LEU A 403 -15.02 5.80 -6.50
CA LEU A 403 -15.26 7.24 -6.46
C LEU A 403 -14.01 8.00 -5.96
N ALA A 404 -13.47 8.89 -6.77
CA ALA A 404 -12.22 9.60 -6.46
C ALA A 404 -12.38 10.54 -5.25
N ALA A 405 -11.57 10.35 -4.20
CA ALA A 405 -11.65 11.18 -2.99
C ALA A 405 -11.03 12.57 -3.20
N SER A 406 -10.07 12.69 -4.12
CA SER A 406 -9.32 13.93 -4.43
C SER A 406 -10.18 15.12 -4.86
N ILE A 407 -11.40 14.87 -5.36
CA ILE A 407 -12.33 15.92 -5.78
C ILE A 407 -13.30 16.37 -4.66
N PHE A 408 -13.25 15.74 -3.48
CA PHE A 408 -14.13 16.01 -2.35
C PHE A 408 -13.54 16.99 -1.33
N SER A 409 -12.72 17.95 -1.77
CA SER A 409 -12.25 19.03 -0.90
C SER A 409 -13.42 19.69 -0.16
N ARG A 410 -13.25 19.90 1.15
CA ARG A 410 -14.18 20.60 2.02
C ARG A 410 -13.39 21.62 2.82
N SER A 411 -13.85 22.87 2.77
CA SER A 411 -13.27 23.94 3.57
C SER A 411 -13.50 23.63 5.05
N THR A 412 -12.43 23.73 5.84
CA THR A 412 -12.43 23.44 7.28
C THR A 412 -11.45 24.39 7.97
N GLU A 413 -11.32 24.27 9.30
CA GLU A 413 -10.38 25.04 10.10
C GLU A 413 -10.57 26.55 9.82
N CYS A 414 -11.80 27.02 10.08
CA CYS A 414 -12.23 28.40 9.88
C CYS A 414 -11.92 29.00 8.49
N HIS A 415 -11.96 28.19 7.43
CA HIS A 415 -11.62 28.56 6.05
C HIS A 415 -10.12 28.78 5.77
N ASN A 416 -9.22 28.64 6.76
CA ASN A 416 -7.79 28.65 6.50
C ASN A 416 -7.36 27.39 5.71
N GLN A 417 -8.00 26.24 5.94
CA GLN A 417 -7.90 25.07 5.06
C GLN A 417 -9.08 25.02 4.08
N ASP A 418 -9.13 25.96 3.14
CA ASP A 418 -10.18 26.06 2.12
C ASP A 418 -10.06 25.02 0.99
N LYS A 419 -8.82 24.59 0.68
CA LYS A 419 -8.51 23.57 -0.32
C LYS A 419 -7.67 22.45 0.27
N VAL A 420 -8.21 21.23 0.21
CA VAL A 420 -7.60 20.03 0.79
C VAL A 420 -7.58 18.86 -0.20
N SER A 421 -6.63 17.92 -0.01
CA SER A 421 -6.39 16.84 -1.00
C SER A 421 -7.22 15.57 -0.76
N MET A 422 -7.62 15.30 0.48
CA MET A 422 -8.23 14.01 0.89
C MET A 422 -7.34 12.78 0.62
N GLY A 423 -6.01 12.95 0.53
CA GLY A 423 -5.07 11.90 0.15
C GLY A 423 -5.09 10.65 1.04
N THR A 424 -5.29 10.80 2.35
CA THR A 424 -5.42 9.66 3.28
C THR A 424 -6.68 8.85 3.01
N ILE A 425 -7.78 9.50 2.66
CA ILE A 425 -9.03 8.82 2.28
C ILE A 425 -8.80 8.05 0.98
N ALA A 426 -8.21 8.68 -0.04
CA ALA A 426 -7.87 8.02 -1.31
C ALA A 426 -6.98 6.77 -1.08
N ALA A 427 -5.96 6.88 -0.21
CA ALA A 427 -5.07 5.78 0.13
C ALA A 427 -5.80 4.61 0.83
N ARG A 428 -6.67 4.90 1.79
CA ARG A 428 -7.47 3.88 2.48
C ARG A 428 -8.51 3.23 1.57
N ASP A 429 -9.16 4.01 0.69
CA ASP A 429 -10.09 3.49 -0.30
C ASP A 429 -9.37 2.50 -1.23
N ALA A 430 -8.16 2.85 -1.68
CA ALA A 430 -7.32 1.95 -2.47
C ALA A 430 -6.97 0.66 -1.71
N SER A 431 -6.64 0.75 -0.41
CA SER A 431 -6.41 -0.44 0.42
C SER A 431 -7.65 -1.33 0.49
N ARG A 432 -8.85 -0.75 0.66
CA ARG A 432 -10.09 -1.55 0.72
C ARG A 432 -10.38 -2.25 -0.61
N VAL A 433 -10.18 -1.55 -1.73
CA VAL A 433 -10.32 -2.14 -3.07
C VAL A 433 -9.31 -3.27 -3.27
N ILE A 434 -8.05 -3.10 -2.84
CA ILE A 434 -7.03 -4.14 -2.87
C ILE A 434 -7.45 -5.37 -2.05
N THR A 435 -7.90 -5.20 -0.80
CA THR A 435 -8.36 -6.33 0.03
C THR A 435 -9.52 -7.10 -0.60
N LEU A 436 -10.48 -6.39 -1.22
CA LEU A 436 -11.59 -7.03 -1.96
C LEU A 436 -11.07 -7.81 -3.17
N THR A 437 -10.12 -7.24 -3.90
CA THR A 437 -9.51 -7.90 -5.05
C THR A 437 -8.68 -9.12 -4.63
N GLU A 438 -7.96 -9.08 -3.51
CA GLU A 438 -7.23 -10.24 -2.99
C GLU A 438 -8.18 -11.39 -2.62
N GLN A 439 -9.39 -11.10 -2.12
CA GLN A 439 -10.44 -12.11 -1.91
C GLN A 439 -10.90 -12.74 -3.23
N VAL A 440 -11.07 -11.92 -4.28
CA VAL A 440 -11.37 -12.39 -5.64
C VAL A 440 -10.24 -13.26 -6.19
N ILE A 441 -8.99 -12.81 -6.08
CA ILE A 441 -7.81 -13.53 -6.54
C ILE A 441 -7.64 -14.85 -5.78
N ALA A 442 -7.81 -14.88 -4.46
CA ALA A 442 -7.74 -16.11 -3.66
C ALA A 442 -8.76 -17.15 -4.11
N ALA A 443 -10.02 -16.74 -4.31
CA ALA A 443 -11.06 -17.61 -4.84
C ALA A 443 -10.71 -18.16 -6.22
N LEU A 444 -10.11 -17.32 -7.05
CA LEU A 444 -9.82 -17.65 -8.43
C LEU A 444 -8.55 -18.48 -8.61
N SER A 445 -7.58 -18.33 -7.71
CA SER A 445 -6.45 -19.25 -7.55
C SER A 445 -6.94 -20.68 -7.30
N CYS A 446 -7.85 -20.87 -6.33
CA CYS A 446 -8.45 -22.18 -6.06
C CYS A 446 -9.21 -22.73 -7.27
N ALA A 447 -10.05 -21.90 -7.89
CA ALA A 447 -10.87 -22.31 -9.03
C ALA A 447 -10.02 -22.66 -10.27
N ALA A 448 -8.98 -21.88 -10.58
CA ALA A 448 -8.08 -22.13 -11.71
C ALA A 448 -7.29 -23.43 -11.51
N VAL A 449 -6.74 -23.65 -10.31
CA VAL A 449 -6.02 -24.88 -9.97
C VAL A 449 -6.94 -26.11 -9.99
N GLN A 450 -8.16 -25.98 -9.47
CA GLN A 450 -9.21 -27.00 -9.58
C GLN A 450 -9.52 -27.31 -11.06
N ALA A 451 -9.70 -26.27 -11.88
CA ALA A 451 -10.07 -26.43 -13.28
C ALA A 451 -8.97 -27.15 -14.08
N VAL A 452 -7.70 -26.78 -13.89
CA VAL A 452 -6.55 -27.47 -14.48
C VAL A 452 -6.53 -28.95 -14.09
N LYS A 453 -6.79 -29.26 -12.81
CA LYS A 453 -6.85 -30.64 -12.33
C LYS A 453 -7.97 -31.44 -12.97
N LEU A 454 -9.19 -30.88 -13.01
CA LEU A 454 -10.35 -31.53 -13.62
C LEU A 454 -10.20 -31.70 -15.14
N LYS A 455 -9.45 -30.80 -15.78
CA LYS A 455 -9.11 -30.91 -17.20
C LYS A 455 -8.07 -31.98 -17.49
N GLY A 456 -7.25 -32.34 -16.50
CA GLY A 456 -6.17 -33.31 -16.63
C GLY A 456 -4.93 -32.76 -17.35
N VAL A 457 -4.70 -31.45 -17.28
CA VAL A 457 -3.55 -30.76 -17.90
C VAL A 457 -2.50 -30.31 -16.86
N ASP A 458 -2.55 -30.89 -15.65
CA ASP A 458 -1.62 -30.59 -14.55
C ASP A 458 -0.16 -30.95 -14.88
N THR A 459 0.07 -31.95 -15.73
CA THR A 459 1.42 -32.36 -16.16
C THR A 459 2.01 -31.51 -17.29
N GLU A 460 1.22 -30.59 -17.86
CA GLU A 460 1.60 -29.77 -19.02
C GLU A 460 1.98 -28.33 -18.62
N LEU A 461 1.91 -28.01 -17.34
CA LEU A 461 2.20 -26.68 -16.82
C LEU A 461 3.68 -26.33 -16.98
N SER A 462 3.97 -25.09 -17.39
CA SER A 462 5.32 -24.54 -17.34
C SER A 462 5.83 -24.47 -15.89
N PRO A 463 7.15 -24.33 -15.66
CA PRO A 463 7.72 -24.33 -14.31
C PRO A 463 7.08 -23.30 -13.36
N VAL A 464 6.80 -22.08 -13.84
CA VAL A 464 6.18 -21.03 -13.02
C VAL A 464 4.71 -21.34 -12.69
N LEU A 465 3.97 -21.92 -13.63
CA LEU A 465 2.58 -22.32 -13.40
C LEU A 465 2.48 -23.52 -12.45
N THR A 466 3.46 -24.43 -12.53
CA THR A 466 3.61 -25.54 -11.57
C THR A 466 3.94 -25.01 -10.18
N ALA A 467 4.87 -24.04 -10.07
CA ALA A 467 5.20 -23.39 -8.81
C ALA A 467 3.97 -22.70 -8.19
N PHE A 468 3.21 -21.96 -9.00
CA PHE A 468 1.97 -21.33 -8.54
C PHE A 468 0.91 -22.35 -8.13
N GLN A 469 0.72 -23.43 -8.90
CA GLN A 469 -0.20 -24.51 -8.52
C GLN A 469 0.18 -25.11 -7.15
N HIS A 470 1.46 -25.43 -6.94
CA HIS A 470 1.94 -25.95 -5.66
C HIS A 470 1.76 -24.94 -4.52
N TRP A 471 2.05 -23.66 -4.77
CA TRP A 471 1.85 -22.59 -3.80
C TRP A 471 0.38 -22.53 -3.36
N VAL A 472 -0.58 -22.60 -4.28
CA VAL A 472 -2.02 -22.65 -3.96
C VAL A 472 -2.37 -23.91 -3.15
N LEU A 473 -1.88 -25.08 -3.57
CA LEU A 473 -2.18 -26.36 -2.93
C LEU A 473 -1.61 -26.51 -1.51
N GLN A 474 -0.69 -25.65 -1.08
CA GLN A 474 -0.27 -25.58 0.32
C GLN A 474 -1.39 -25.10 1.27
N SER A 475 -2.42 -24.43 0.74
CA SER A 475 -3.55 -23.92 1.51
C SER A 475 -4.92 -24.37 0.97
N PHE A 476 -4.95 -25.12 -0.13
CA PHE A 476 -6.17 -25.54 -0.81
C PHE A 476 -6.13 -27.02 -1.15
N THR A 477 -7.18 -27.75 -0.76
CA THR A 477 -7.40 -29.13 -1.21
C THR A 477 -8.41 -29.14 -2.35
N TYR A 478 -8.23 -29.99 -3.37
CA TYR A 478 -9.23 -30.12 -4.43
C TYR A 478 -10.64 -30.40 -3.89
N VAL A 479 -11.65 -29.83 -4.55
CA VAL A 479 -13.06 -29.98 -4.17
C VAL A 479 -13.66 -31.17 -4.90
N GLU A 480 -13.60 -32.34 -4.29
CA GLU A 480 -14.30 -33.54 -4.77
C GLU A 480 -15.78 -33.47 -4.43
N GLU A 481 -16.13 -33.25 -3.16
CA GLU A 481 -17.48 -32.97 -2.67
C GLU A 481 -17.53 -31.63 -1.94
N ASP A 482 -18.72 -31.06 -1.80
CA ASP A 482 -18.98 -29.78 -1.18
C ASP A 482 -18.53 -29.79 0.28
N ARG A 483 -17.73 -28.79 0.63
CA ARG A 483 -17.26 -28.52 1.98
C ARG A 483 -17.06 -27.01 2.16
N PRO A 484 -16.97 -26.52 3.41
CA PRO A 484 -16.61 -25.13 3.64
C PRO A 484 -15.23 -24.81 3.05
N LEU A 485 -15.14 -23.71 2.29
CA LEU A 485 -13.89 -23.21 1.71
C LEU A 485 -13.34 -21.96 2.43
N GLN A 486 -14.05 -21.47 3.46
CA GLN A 486 -13.69 -20.24 4.17
C GLN A 486 -12.25 -20.23 4.67
N HIS A 487 -11.79 -21.32 5.29
CA HIS A 487 -10.44 -21.39 5.86
C HIS A 487 -9.35 -21.32 4.79
N GLU A 488 -9.55 -21.98 3.65
CA GLU A 488 -8.58 -22.01 2.55
C GLU A 488 -8.52 -20.66 1.83
N LEU A 489 -9.68 -20.04 1.60
CA LEU A 489 -9.78 -18.69 1.05
C LEU A 489 -9.09 -17.67 1.96
N GLN A 490 -9.37 -17.72 3.27
CA GLN A 490 -8.74 -16.81 4.23
C GLN A 490 -7.23 -17.06 4.34
N ALA A 491 -6.78 -18.31 4.30
CA ALA A 491 -5.36 -18.63 4.30
C ALA A 491 -4.64 -18.01 3.09
N LEU A 492 -5.20 -18.13 1.88
CA LEU A 492 -4.63 -17.51 0.68
C LEU A 492 -4.64 -15.98 0.76
N VAL A 493 -5.73 -15.36 1.25
CA VAL A 493 -5.77 -13.91 1.48
C VAL A 493 -4.68 -13.46 2.44
N ASN A 494 -4.46 -14.17 3.55
CA ASN A 494 -3.39 -13.83 4.49
C ASN A 494 -2.00 -13.93 3.84
N ARG A 495 -1.77 -14.95 3.01
CA ARG A 495 -0.50 -15.13 2.29
C ARG A 495 -0.28 -14.03 1.24
N PHE A 496 -1.35 -13.53 0.62
CA PHE A 496 -1.27 -12.34 -0.22
C PHE A 496 -0.97 -11.08 0.59
N GLU A 497 -1.66 -10.87 1.71
CA GLU A 497 -1.40 -9.76 2.62
C GLU A 497 0.07 -9.71 3.08
N ASP A 498 0.67 -10.88 3.31
CA ASP A 498 2.08 -11.05 3.66
C ASP A 498 3.04 -10.95 2.46
N LEU A 499 2.58 -10.60 1.26
CA LEU A 499 3.36 -10.53 0.01
C LEU A 499 4.09 -11.83 -0.38
N GLU A 500 3.65 -12.98 0.14
CA GLU A 500 4.35 -14.26 0.02
C GLU A 500 4.52 -14.71 -1.44
N LEU A 501 3.53 -14.42 -2.31
CA LEU A 501 3.60 -14.81 -3.72
C LEU A 501 4.71 -14.05 -4.46
N LEU A 502 4.87 -12.75 -4.18
CA LEU A 502 5.97 -11.97 -4.76
C LEU A 502 7.32 -12.47 -4.24
N ASP A 503 7.44 -12.67 -2.93
CA ASP A 503 8.70 -13.03 -2.29
C ASP A 503 9.19 -14.44 -2.67
N SER A 504 8.27 -15.36 -3.01
CA SER A 504 8.60 -16.76 -3.31
C SER A 504 8.66 -17.09 -4.80
N ILE A 505 7.67 -16.65 -5.59
CA ILE A 505 7.55 -17.04 -7.00
C ILE A 505 8.02 -15.91 -7.91
N ALA A 506 7.56 -14.67 -7.70
CA ALA A 506 7.90 -13.59 -8.63
C ALA A 506 9.41 -13.41 -8.74
N VAL A 507 10.14 -13.37 -7.61
CA VAL A 507 11.61 -13.23 -7.60
C VAL A 507 12.34 -14.34 -8.39
N GLN A 508 11.78 -15.55 -8.47
CA GLN A 508 12.42 -16.67 -9.16
C GLN A 508 12.19 -16.63 -10.68
N TYR A 509 11.12 -15.97 -11.13
CA TYR A 509 10.64 -16.03 -12.52
C TYR A 509 10.38 -14.65 -13.15
N SER A 510 10.78 -13.55 -12.49
CA SER A 510 10.68 -12.16 -12.95
C SER A 510 11.77 -11.76 -13.94
#